data_AF-A0A0Q0EC26-F1
#
_entry.id   AF-A0A0Q0EC26-F1
#
_cell.length_a   1.000
_cell.length_b   1.000
_cell.length_c   1.000
_cell.angle_alpha   90.00
_cell.angle_beta   90.00
_cell.angle_gamma   90.00
#
_symmetry.space_group_name_H-M   'P 1'
#
loop_
_entity.id
_entity.type
_entity.pdbx_description
1 polymer ?
#
loop_
_entity_poly.entity_id
_entity_poly.type
_entity_poly.pdbx_seq_one_letter_code
_entity_poly.pdbx_strand_id
1 'polypeptide(L)'
;MNNTVIPPRILRANQAHGYLGMCRDEFNKTVRPNVREFPIGKQGVGFDRLELDAWADAYIAANSVYKRQPSDTPPLPKPGKRAMGRVGGQALAAKPDPHAKSKEEFDRVLAMVRGKPEASRSPRDTKKQD
;
A
#
# COMPACT_ATOMS: atom_id res chain seq x y z
N MET A 1 6.64 28.87 8.81
CA MET A 1 5.82 29.37 7.68
C MET A 1 5.04 28.19 7.14
N ASN A 2 3.72 28.16 7.34
CA ASN A 2 2.91 27.05 6.87
C ASN A 2 2.73 27.23 5.36
N ASN A 3 3.52 26.49 4.57
CA ASN A 3 3.45 26.52 3.12
C ASN A 3 2.15 25.83 2.68
N THR A 4 1.07 26.60 2.59
CA THR A 4 -0.25 26.11 2.18
C THR A 4 -0.20 25.87 0.69
N VAL A 5 0.02 24.61 0.30
CA VAL A 5 0.06 24.22 -1.12
C VAL A 5 -1.36 24.29 -1.67
N ILE A 6 -1.68 25.40 -2.34
CA ILE A 6 -2.95 25.55 -3.05
C ILE A 6 -2.87 24.69 -4.32
N PRO A 7 -3.77 23.72 -4.50
CA PRO A 7 -3.77 22.88 -5.69
C PRO A 7 -4.09 23.74 -6.93
N PRO A 8 -3.40 23.52 -8.05
CA PRO A 8 -3.63 24.27 -9.28
C PRO A 8 -5.08 24.09 -9.76
N ARG A 9 -5.58 25.09 -10.50
CA ARG A 9 -6.93 25.03 -11.08
C ARG A 9 -7.08 23.87 -12.06
N ILE A 10 -6.01 23.58 -12.80
CA ILE A 10 -5.94 22.52 -13.79
C ILE A 10 -5.10 21.38 -13.22
N LEU A 11 -5.69 20.20 -13.13
CA LEU A 11 -5.01 18.98 -12.73
C LEU A 11 -4.71 18.12 -13.95
N ARG A 12 -3.46 17.66 -14.07
CA ARG A 12 -3.09 16.68 -15.11
C ARG A 12 -3.78 15.35 -14.80
N ALA A 13 -4.03 14.53 -15.82
CA ALA A 13 -4.59 13.18 -15.63
C ALA A 13 -3.83 12.34 -14.57
N ASN A 14 -2.50 12.50 -14.51
CA ASN A 14 -1.66 11.82 -13.52
C ASN A 14 -1.82 12.36 -12.08
N GLN A 15 -2.39 13.54 -11.88
CA GLN A 15 -2.63 14.13 -10.56
C GLN A 15 -4.12 14.08 -10.16
N ALA A 16 -5.04 14.03 -11.13
CA ALA A 16 -6.47 14.07 -10.87
C ALA A 16 -6.97 12.89 -10.02
N HIS A 17 -6.52 11.66 -10.30
CA HIS A 17 -6.88 10.49 -9.51
C HIS A 17 -6.35 10.58 -8.07
N GLY A 18 -5.11 11.05 -7.88
CA GLY A 18 -4.52 11.28 -6.57
C GLY A 18 -5.21 12.39 -5.78
N TYR A 19 -5.68 13.44 -6.46
CA TYR A 19 -6.44 14.54 -5.85
C TYR A 19 -7.74 14.04 -5.20
N LEU A 20 -8.47 13.12 -5.85
CA LEU A 20 -9.69 12.51 -5.31
C LEU A 20 -9.42 11.33 -4.37
N GLY A 21 -8.15 10.99 -4.09
CA GLY A 21 -7.78 9.90 -3.21
C GLY A 21 -8.14 8.49 -3.72
N MET A 22 -8.23 8.31 -5.05
CA MET A 22 -8.62 7.05 -5.67
C MET A 22 -7.53 6.49 -6.61
N CYS A 23 -7.64 5.20 -6.93
CA CYS A 23 -6.72 4.59 -7.90
C CYS A 23 -7.06 5.03 -9.34
N ARG A 24 -6.06 4.93 -10.23
CA ARG A 24 -6.19 5.36 -11.63
C ARG A 24 -7.28 4.62 -12.38
N ASP A 25 -7.47 3.34 -12.11
CA ASP A 25 -8.46 2.52 -12.80
C ASP A 25 -9.89 2.91 -12.42
N GLU A 26 -10.12 3.19 -11.14
CA GLU A 26 -11.40 3.67 -10.65
C GLU A 26 -11.72 5.04 -11.27
N PHE A 27 -10.75 5.96 -11.23
CA PHE A 27 -10.90 7.29 -11.83
C PHE A 27 -11.29 7.22 -13.31
N ASN A 28 -10.63 6.36 -14.09
CA ASN A 28 -10.93 6.22 -15.52
C ASN A 28 -12.33 5.65 -15.80
N LYS A 29 -12.87 4.84 -14.89
CA LYS A 29 -14.19 4.21 -15.03
C LYS A 29 -15.32 5.12 -14.54
N THR A 30 -15.14 5.79 -13.41
CA THR A 30 -16.23 6.49 -12.72
C THR A 30 -16.17 8.00 -12.86
N VAL A 31 -14.98 8.60 -12.85
CA VAL A 31 -14.85 10.06 -12.91
C VAL A 31 -14.76 10.53 -14.35
N ARG A 32 -13.82 9.96 -15.11
CA ARG A 32 -13.44 10.44 -16.45
C ARG A 32 -14.60 10.53 -17.46
N PRO A 33 -15.59 9.62 -17.47
CA PRO A 33 -16.75 9.76 -18.36
C PRO A 33 -17.72 10.88 -17.96
N ASN A 34 -17.66 11.35 -16.71
CA ASN A 34 -18.61 12.28 -16.10
C ASN A 34 -18.05 13.71 -15.94
N VAL A 35 -16.77 13.93 -16.22
CA VAL A 35 -16.12 15.25 -16.15
C VAL A 35 -15.51 15.62 -17.50
N ARG A 36 -15.39 16.91 -17.78
CA ARG A 36 -14.80 17.37 -19.03
C ARG A 36 -13.29 17.24 -18.96
N GLU A 37 -12.73 16.66 -20.02
CA GLU A 37 -11.29 16.64 -20.25
C GLU A 37 -10.90 17.60 -21.38
N PHE A 38 -9.73 18.23 -21.26
CA PHE A 38 -9.18 19.08 -22.31
C PHE A 38 -7.72 18.73 -22.59
N PRO A 39 -7.28 18.78 -23.85
CA PRO A 39 -5.89 18.53 -24.19
C PRO A 39 -4.98 19.66 -23.67
N ILE A 40 -3.80 19.29 -23.18
CA ILE A 40 -2.73 20.22 -22.82
C ILE A 40 -1.47 19.86 -23.60
N GLY A 41 -1.17 20.65 -24.63
CA GLY A 41 -0.07 20.38 -25.55
C GLY A 41 -0.34 19.12 -26.40
N LYS A 42 0.72 18.42 -26.79
CA LYS A 42 0.62 17.27 -27.72
C LYS A 42 0.10 15.98 -27.09
N GLN A 43 0.36 15.76 -25.80
CA GLN A 43 0.11 14.47 -25.13
C GLN A 43 -0.57 14.63 -23.76
N GLY A 44 -0.69 15.85 -23.25
CA GLY A 44 -1.28 16.08 -21.94
C GLY A 44 -2.80 16.09 -22.00
N VAL A 45 -3.42 15.65 -20.92
CA VAL A 45 -4.85 15.83 -20.66
C VAL A 45 -5.01 16.49 -19.30
N GLY A 46 -5.86 17.50 -19.25
CA GLY A 46 -6.20 18.30 -18.08
C GLY A 46 -7.65 18.14 -17.66
N PHE A 47 -7.87 18.32 -16.37
CA PHE A 47 -9.17 18.35 -15.72
C PHE A 47 -9.29 19.62 -14.88
N ASP A 48 -10.51 20.12 -14.79
CA ASP A 48 -10.81 21.31 -14.01
C ASP A 48 -11.10 20.94 -12.54
N ARG A 49 -10.38 21.56 -11.59
CA ARG A 49 -10.48 21.21 -10.16
C ARG A 49 -11.90 21.34 -9.59
N LEU A 50 -12.57 22.47 -9.82
CA LEU A 50 -13.94 22.72 -9.35
C LEU A 50 -14.97 21.75 -9.97
N GLU A 51 -14.76 21.28 -11.20
CA GLU A 51 -15.63 20.25 -11.78
C GLU A 51 -15.40 18.90 -11.08
N LEU A 52 -14.15 18.57 -10.77
CA LEU A 52 -13.82 17.39 -9.95
C LEU A 52 -14.40 17.48 -8.54
N ASP A 53 -14.35 18.67 -7.91
CA ASP A 53 -14.93 18.93 -6.59
C ASP A 53 -16.45 18.75 -6.63
N ALA A 54 -17.13 19.33 -7.62
CA ALA A 54 -18.58 19.19 -7.79
C ALA A 54 -19.01 17.74 -8.04
N TRP A 55 -18.24 16.99 -8.84
CA TRP A 55 -18.46 15.56 -9.03
C TRP A 55 -18.29 14.79 -7.71
N ALA A 56 -17.25 15.12 -6.93
CA ALA A 56 -16.97 14.46 -5.66
C ALA A 56 -18.08 14.70 -4.63
N ASP A 57 -18.60 15.93 -4.54
CA ASP A 57 -19.72 16.25 -3.67
C ASP A 57 -20.96 15.42 -4.01
N ALA A 58 -21.29 15.31 -5.30
CA ALA A 58 -22.40 14.47 -5.77
C ALA A 58 -22.15 12.98 -5.46
N TYR A 59 -20.93 12.51 -5.67
CA TYR A 59 -20.55 11.12 -5.39
C TYR A 59 -20.64 10.79 -3.90
N ILE A 60 -20.20 11.70 -3.02
CA ILE A 60 -20.28 11.53 -1.57
C ILE A 60 -21.74 11.55 -1.12
N ALA A 61 -22.55 12.49 -1.62
CA ALA A 61 -23.97 12.55 -1.29
C ALA A 61 -24.70 11.25 -1.66
N ALA A 62 -24.40 10.67 -2.82
CA ALA A 62 -25.01 9.43 -3.29
C ALA A 62 -24.53 8.18 -2.54
N ASN A 63 -23.25 8.12 -2.17
CA ASN A 63 -22.62 6.90 -1.64
C ASN A 63 -22.33 6.95 -0.12
N SER A 64 -22.61 8.07 0.54
CA SER A 64 -22.41 8.18 1.99
C SER A 64 -23.34 7.22 2.73
N VAL A 65 -22.74 6.41 3.60
CA VAL A 65 -23.47 5.50 4.48
C VAL A 65 -23.41 6.04 5.90
N TYR A 66 -24.57 6.23 6.52
CA TYR A 66 -24.64 6.57 7.93
C TYR A 66 -24.14 5.39 8.77
N LYS A 67 -22.98 5.56 9.40
CA LYS A 67 -22.49 4.58 10.37
C LYS A 67 -23.32 4.72 11.64
N ARG A 68 -23.88 3.59 12.09
CA ARG A 68 -24.60 3.52 13.36
C ARG A 68 -23.68 3.97 14.49
N GLN A 69 -24.17 4.87 15.35
CA GLN A 69 -23.36 5.37 16.45
C GLN A 69 -23.09 4.24 17.45
N PRO A 70 -21.91 4.20 18.10
CA PRO A 70 -21.60 3.20 19.12
C PRO A 70 -22.61 3.16 20.27
N SER A 71 -23.38 4.24 20.47
CA SER A 71 -24.48 4.33 21.45
C SER A 71 -25.62 3.35 21.19
N ASP A 72 -25.83 2.94 19.94
CA ASP A 72 -26.96 2.06 19.57
C ASP A 72 -26.60 0.58 19.65
N THR A 73 -25.33 0.26 19.93
CA THR A 73 -24.87 -1.10 20.20
C THR A 73 -25.05 -1.34 21.69
N PRO A 74 -25.88 -2.31 22.12
CA PRO A 74 -25.93 -2.70 23.52
C PRO A 74 -24.51 -3.00 23.98
N PRO A 75 -24.03 -2.43 25.10
CA PRO A 75 -22.69 -2.69 25.57
C PRO A 75 -22.50 -4.20 25.66
N LEU A 76 -21.53 -4.74 24.92
CA LEU A 76 -21.12 -6.12 25.17
C LEU A 76 -20.78 -6.21 26.66
N PRO A 77 -21.22 -7.26 27.36
CA PRO A 77 -20.84 -7.47 28.74
C PRO A 77 -19.31 -7.45 28.80
N LYS A 78 -18.77 -6.45 29.52
CA LYS A 78 -17.32 -6.32 29.73
C LYS A 78 -16.86 -7.67 30.26
N PRO A 79 -15.88 -8.35 29.62
CA PRO A 79 -15.33 -9.56 30.22
C PRO A 79 -14.82 -9.17 31.60
N GLY A 80 -15.45 -9.73 32.63
CA GLY A 80 -15.09 -9.45 34.01
C GLY A 80 -13.60 -9.65 34.16
N LYS A 81 -12.94 -8.75 34.90
CA LYS A 81 -11.52 -8.90 35.22
C LYS A 81 -11.35 -10.29 35.85
N ARG A 82 -10.89 -11.26 35.06
CA ARG A 82 -10.41 -12.52 35.61
C ARG A 82 -9.18 -12.13 36.40
N ALA A 83 -9.32 -12.06 37.71
CA ALA A 83 -8.17 -12.07 38.60
C ALA A 83 -7.40 -13.35 38.22
N MET A 84 -6.26 -13.19 37.55
CA MET A 84 -5.28 -14.26 37.42
C MET A 84 -4.75 -14.49 38.83
N GLY A 85 -5.44 -15.35 39.57
CA GLY A 85 -4.80 -16.09 40.64
C GLY A 85 -3.60 -16.78 40.01
N ARG A 86 -2.40 -16.49 40.50
CA ARG A 86 -1.22 -17.30 40.21
C ARG A 86 -1.51 -18.70 40.74
N VAL A 87 -2.01 -19.56 39.87
CA VAL A 87 -1.99 -21.01 40.10
C VAL A 87 -0.92 -21.53 39.17
N GLY A 88 0.16 -22.05 39.76
CA GLY A 88 1.29 -22.60 39.03
C GLY A 88 0.81 -23.71 38.10
N GLY A 89 0.79 -23.42 36.80
CA GLY A 89 0.54 -24.38 35.74
C GLY A 89 1.76 -24.42 34.84
N GLN A 90 2.36 -25.60 34.71
CA GLN A 90 3.47 -25.87 33.80
C GLN A 90 3.14 -25.39 32.38
N ALA A 91 4.10 -24.71 31.74
CA ALA A 91 3.99 -24.28 30.37
C ALA A 91 3.90 -25.52 29.45
N LEU A 92 2.72 -25.74 28.86
CA LEU A 92 2.59 -26.66 27.73
C LEU A 92 3.25 -25.99 26.53
N ALA A 93 4.29 -26.64 26.01
CA ALA A 93 5.04 -26.19 24.84
C ALA A 93 4.08 -25.90 23.67
N ALA A 94 4.09 -24.65 23.20
CA ALA A 94 3.42 -24.26 21.98
C ALA A 94 4.04 -25.08 20.83
N LYS A 95 3.22 -25.88 20.14
CA LYS A 95 3.64 -26.55 18.91
C LYS A 95 3.97 -25.46 17.88
N PRO A 96 5.15 -25.49 17.24
CA PRO A 96 5.52 -24.47 16.27
C PRO A 96 4.63 -24.57 15.02
N ASP A 97 4.24 -23.40 14.50
CA ASP A 97 3.46 -23.27 13.27
C ASP A 97 4.16 -23.96 12.09
N PRO A 98 3.45 -24.79 11.29
CA PRO A 98 4.05 -25.56 10.19
C PRO A 98 4.50 -24.70 9.00
N HIS A 99 4.39 -23.38 9.10
CA HIS A 99 4.72 -22.45 8.02
C HIS A 99 5.75 -21.37 8.38
N ALA A 100 6.36 -21.44 9.57
CA ALA A 100 7.51 -20.63 9.90
C ALA A 100 8.75 -21.18 9.17
N LYS A 101 8.91 -20.82 7.90
CA LYS A 101 10.11 -21.14 7.13
C LYS A 101 11.32 -20.56 7.85
N SER A 102 12.22 -21.43 8.26
CA SER A 102 13.35 -21.06 9.11
C SER A 102 14.28 -20.10 8.37
N LYS A 103 15.06 -19.34 9.14
CA LYS A 103 16.05 -18.42 8.57
C LYS A 103 17.00 -19.12 7.60
N GLU A 104 17.31 -20.40 7.83
CA GLU A 104 18.15 -21.19 6.92
C GLU A 104 17.50 -21.46 5.55
N GLU A 105 16.17 -21.65 5.50
CA GLU A 105 15.47 -21.78 4.22
C GLU A 105 15.53 -20.47 3.42
N PHE A 106 15.35 -19.34 4.10
CA PHE A 106 15.46 -18.02 3.47
C PHE A 106 16.86 -17.77 2.90
N ASP A 107 17.91 -18.11 3.66
CA ASP A 107 19.30 -17.95 3.23
C ASP A 107 19.66 -18.85 2.04
N ARG A 108 19.11 -20.08 1.98
CA ARG A 108 19.26 -20.96 0.80
C ARG A 108 18.62 -20.38 -0.45
N VAL A 109 17.40 -19.84 -0.34
CA VAL A 109 16.71 -19.20 -1.47
C VAL A 109 17.52 -17.99 -1.96
N LEU A 110 18.07 -17.19 -1.04
CA LEU A 110 18.93 -16.05 -1.39
C LEU A 110 20.18 -16.48 -2.16
N ALA A 111 20.84 -17.55 -1.72
CA ALA A 111 22.02 -18.08 -2.39
C ALA A 111 21.71 -18.62 -3.79
N MET A 112 20.51 -19.22 -3.97
CA MET A 112 20.07 -19.75 -5.25
C MET A 112 19.74 -18.65 -6.27
N VAL A 113 19.13 -17.54 -5.82
CA VAL A 113 18.83 -16.37 -6.67
C VAL A 113 20.10 -15.60 -7.06
N ARG A 114 21.07 -15.52 -6.14
CA ARG A 114 22.28 -14.71 -6.36
C ARG A 114 23.37 -15.41 -7.17
N GLY A 115 23.26 -16.72 -7.40
CA GLY A 115 24.24 -17.50 -8.14
C GLY A 115 25.57 -17.63 -7.37
N LYS A 116 26.11 -18.84 -7.29
CA LYS A 116 27.38 -19.11 -6.60
C LYS A 116 28.54 -18.70 -7.54
N PRO A 117 29.54 -17.91 -7.09
CA PRO A 117 30.75 -17.73 -7.88
C PRO A 117 31.53 -19.04 -7.89
N GLU A 118 31.69 -19.63 -9.07
CA GLU A 118 32.56 -20.76 -9.35
C GLU A 118 34.00 -20.42 -8.93
N ALA A 119 34.51 -21.14 -7.94
CA ALA A 119 35.94 -21.19 -7.68
C ALA A 119 36.58 -22.08 -8.76
N SER A 120 37.24 -21.49 -9.75
CA SER A 120 37.98 -22.24 -10.75
C SER A 120 39.41 -21.72 -10.94
N ARG A 121 40.36 -22.59 -10.57
CA ARG A 121 41.58 -22.98 -11.32
C ARG A 121 42.70 -21.93 -11.53
N SER A 122 43.82 -22.12 -10.82
CA SER A 122 45.18 -21.93 -11.37
C SER A 122 45.44 -22.94 -12.51
N PRO A 123 46.50 -22.90 -13.36
CA PRO A 123 47.69 -22.01 -13.42
C PRO A 123 48.14 -21.58 -14.86
N ARG A 124 49.09 -20.63 -14.99
CA ARG A 124 50.38 -20.83 -15.72
C ARG A 124 51.19 -19.53 -15.91
N ASP A 125 52.49 -19.67 -15.64
CA ASP A 125 53.58 -18.81 -16.07
C ASP A 125 53.56 -18.49 -17.58
N THR A 126 53.81 -17.24 -17.93
CA THR A 126 54.73 -16.90 -19.03
C THR A 126 55.55 -15.67 -18.70
N LYS A 127 56.84 -15.85 -18.96
CA LYS A 127 58.00 -15.02 -18.67
C LYS A 127 58.07 -13.83 -19.65
N LYS A 128 58.63 -12.73 -19.14
CA LYS A 128 59.01 -11.49 -19.84
C LYS A 128 59.79 -11.73 -21.13
N GLN A 129 59.59 -10.86 -22.12
CA GLN A 129 60.63 -10.45 -23.07
C GLN A 129 60.51 -8.94 -23.32
N ASP A 130 61.62 -8.26 -23.06
CA ASP A 130 62.02 -7.00 -23.68
C ASP A 130 62.53 -7.28 -25.11
#